data_AF-A0A2E9LY94-F1
#
_entry.id   AF-A0A2E9LY94-F1
#
_cell.length_a   1.000
_cell.length_b   1.000
_cell.length_c   1.000
_cell.angle_alpha   90.00
_cell.angle_beta   90.00
_cell.angle_gamma   90.00
#
_symmetry.space_group_name_H-M   'P 1'
#
loop_
_entity.id
_entity.type
_entity.pdbx_description
1 polymer ?
#
loop_
_entity_poly.entity_id
_entity_poly.type
_entity_poly.pdbx_seq_one_letter_code
_entity_poly.pdbx_strand_id
1 'polypeptide(L)'
;MIFQTPKIPLTDLKVTDIVQQAKEERLACQERLSTRIKKKLDGRVASFLKLHKIDHHLRQAANHGLNEVRIPIQQKFMGANDLSEPIEELYDGHFDVRVMYNHNAFFEALEAHVFKEDNIEGRVVFGDDENHRSGLATELFISWQALTPSPLTLDVLWDANWVITEFVDNETIGSLIERLNLRPRDGTPLVVRCGRRRIGFNTQVSAHHGQTLTIRPEGIEGNPQGIDI
;
A
#
# COMPACT_ATOMS: atom_id res chain seq x y z
N MET A 1 63.36 21.44 36.69
CA MET A 1 62.23 21.38 37.64
C MET A 1 61.16 20.52 37.02
N ILE A 2 60.86 19.37 37.62
CA ILE A 2 59.80 18.47 37.16
C ILE A 2 58.53 18.96 37.84
N PHE A 3 57.56 19.44 37.05
CA PHE A 3 56.22 19.75 37.55
C PHE A 3 55.54 18.43 37.93
N GLN A 4 55.57 18.10 39.22
CA GLN A 4 54.69 17.07 39.76
C GLN A 4 53.28 17.65 39.77
N THR A 5 52.44 17.17 38.85
CA THR A 5 50.99 17.34 38.97
C THR A 5 50.55 16.75 40.30
N PRO A 6 49.77 17.49 41.12
CA PRO A 6 49.33 16.99 42.41
C PRO A 6 48.53 15.71 42.18
N LYS A 7 48.96 14.61 42.83
CA LYS A 7 48.14 13.40 42.94
C LYS A 7 46.88 13.81 43.69
N ILE A 8 45.77 13.84 42.96
CA ILE A 8 44.43 14.04 43.54
C ILE A 8 44.29 12.96 44.63
N PRO A 9 43.93 13.32 45.87
CA PRO A 9 43.76 12.34 46.93
C PRO A 9 42.68 11.35 46.49
N LEU A 10 42.90 10.05 46.72
CA LEU A 10 41.87 9.03 46.67
C LEU A 10 40.89 9.26 47.83
N THR A 11 40.13 10.36 47.77
CA THR A 11 39.06 10.68 48.70
C THR A 11 37.74 10.29 48.05
N ASP A 12 37.11 9.26 48.61
CA ASP A 12 35.71 8.85 48.45
C ASP A 12 35.17 8.68 47.03
N LEU A 13 35.88 7.93 46.17
CA LEU A 13 35.21 7.24 45.07
C LEU A 13 34.34 6.13 45.66
N LYS A 14 33.07 6.44 45.95
CA LYS A 14 32.10 5.42 46.35
C LYS A 14 31.95 4.46 45.18
N VAL A 15 32.06 3.17 45.45
CA VAL A 15 31.90 2.10 44.44
C VAL A 15 30.58 2.27 43.65
N THR A 16 29.55 2.82 44.29
CA THR A 16 28.27 3.17 43.66
C THR A 16 28.42 4.15 42.50
N ASP A 17 29.29 5.15 42.63
CA ASP A 17 29.45 6.23 41.66
C ASP A 17 30.23 5.72 40.45
N ILE A 18 31.23 4.85 40.67
CA ILE A 18 31.96 4.14 39.61
C ILE A 18 31.00 3.23 38.82
N VAL A 19 30.17 2.45 39.51
CA VAL A 19 29.20 1.55 38.86
C VAL A 19 28.15 2.34 38.09
N GLN A 20 27.69 3.48 38.63
CA GLN A 20 26.70 4.33 37.98
C GLN A 20 27.29 4.98 36.72
N GLN A 21 28.50 5.54 36.80
CA GLN A 21 29.18 6.12 35.65
C GLN A 21 29.40 5.07 34.54
N ALA A 22 29.84 3.85 34.89
CA ALA A 22 30.02 2.78 33.92
C ALA A 22 28.70 2.36 33.24
N LYS A 23 27.57 2.40 33.96
CA LYS A 23 26.24 2.16 33.38
C LYS A 23 25.85 3.26 32.40
N GLU A 24 26.06 4.52 32.75
CA GLU A 24 25.74 5.67 31.90
C GLU A 24 26.57 5.66 30.62
N GLU A 25 27.88 5.39 30.72
CA GLU A 25 28.77 5.26 29.56
C GLU A 25 28.36 4.08 28.64
N ARG A 26 27.96 2.95 29.24
CA ARG A 26 27.45 1.80 28.47
C ARG A 26 26.13 2.11 27.76
N LEU A 27 25.21 2.81 28.42
CA LEU A 27 23.93 3.25 27.83
C LEU A 27 24.17 4.24 26.68
N ALA A 28 25.02 5.25 26.89
CA ALA A 28 25.38 6.20 25.84
C ALA A 28 26.04 5.51 24.63
N CYS A 29 26.87 4.49 24.87
CA CYS A 29 27.42 3.66 23.80
C CYS A 29 26.31 2.91 23.03
N GLN A 30 25.39 2.28 23.75
CA GLN A 30 24.25 1.57 23.15
C GLN A 30 23.39 2.51 22.29
N GLU A 31 23.03 3.70 22.79
CA GLU A 31 22.25 4.69 22.03
C GLU A 31 22.98 5.15 20.77
N ARG A 32 24.29 5.41 20.86
CA ARG A 32 25.13 5.77 19.71
C ARG A 32 25.15 4.67 18.65
N LEU A 33 25.29 3.40 19.06
CA LEU A 33 25.26 2.27 18.13
C LEU A 33 23.87 2.09 17.51
N SER A 34 22.80 2.17 18.31
CA SER A 34 21.41 2.11 17.84
C SER A 34 21.10 3.19 16.83
N THR A 35 21.56 4.43 17.05
CA THR A 35 21.38 5.53 16.11
C THR A 35 22.07 5.24 14.76
N ARG A 36 23.28 4.67 14.81
CA ARG A 36 24.02 4.30 13.59
C ARG A 36 23.34 3.15 12.85
N ILE A 37 22.89 2.11 13.56
CA ILE A 37 22.16 0.98 13.00
C ILE A 37 20.85 1.46 12.34
N LYS A 38 20.07 2.30 13.05
CA LYS A 38 18.83 2.87 12.52
C LYS A 38 19.07 3.65 11.22
N LYS A 39 20.11 4.48 11.17
CA LYS A 39 20.47 5.21 9.94
C LYS A 39 20.79 4.29 8.76
N LYS A 40 21.42 3.13 9.02
CA LYS A 40 21.67 2.12 7.97
C LYS A 40 20.39 1.44 7.51
N LEU A 41 19.52 1.08 8.46
CA LEU A 41 18.18 0.54 8.18
C LEU A 41 17.37 1.51 7.31
N ASP A 42 17.26 2.78 7.70
CA ASP A 42 16.55 3.82 6.95
C ASP A 42 17.13 3.99 5.53
N GLY A 43 18.47 3.96 5.40
CA GLY A 43 19.15 4.01 4.10
C GLY A 43 18.86 2.79 3.22
N ARG A 44 18.69 1.61 3.83
CA ARG A 44 18.31 0.37 3.14
C ARG A 44 16.86 0.44 2.65
N VAL A 45 15.93 0.93 3.48
CA VAL A 45 14.53 1.18 3.09
C VAL A 45 14.48 2.16 1.91
N ALA A 46 15.14 3.32 2.01
CA ALA A 46 15.16 4.31 0.92
C ALA A 46 15.71 3.72 -0.40
N SER A 47 16.77 2.92 -0.31
CA SER A 47 17.35 2.23 -1.46
C SER A 47 16.39 1.21 -2.07
N PHE A 48 15.64 0.49 -1.22
CA PHE A 48 14.60 -0.44 -1.65
C PHE A 48 13.49 0.29 -2.42
N LEU A 49 12.92 1.36 -1.87
CA LEU A 49 11.82 2.12 -2.50
C LEU A 49 12.23 2.65 -3.87
N LYS A 50 13.40 3.28 -3.95
CA LYS A 50 13.93 3.87 -5.19
C LYS A 50 14.13 2.83 -6.28
N LEU A 51 14.67 1.67 -5.91
CA LEU A 51 15.09 0.65 -6.85
C LEU A 51 13.94 -0.20 -7.38
N HIS A 52 12.92 -0.46 -6.55
CA HIS A 52 11.68 -1.11 -6.98
C HIS A 52 10.69 -0.15 -7.63
N LYS A 53 11.00 1.15 -7.69
CA LYS A 53 10.19 2.19 -8.35
C LYS A 53 8.71 2.12 -7.93
N ILE A 54 8.44 2.02 -6.63
CA ILE A 54 7.09 1.81 -6.09
C ILE A 54 6.11 2.85 -6.64
N ASP A 55 6.48 4.13 -6.61
CA ASP A 55 5.67 5.24 -7.14
C ASP A 55 5.28 5.05 -8.62
N HIS A 56 6.19 4.50 -9.43
CA HIS A 56 5.93 4.27 -10.85
C HIS A 56 4.87 3.21 -11.04
N HIS A 57 4.99 2.10 -10.32
CA HIS A 57 4.03 0.99 -10.38
C HIS A 57 2.65 1.41 -9.87
N LEU A 58 2.59 2.15 -8.77
CA LEU A 58 1.33 2.70 -8.24
C LEU A 58 0.66 3.63 -9.25
N ARG A 59 1.41 4.60 -9.81
CA ARG A 59 0.86 5.53 -10.82
C ARG A 59 0.38 4.79 -12.06
N GLN A 60 1.14 3.81 -12.54
CA GLN A 60 0.76 3.03 -13.71
C GLN A 60 -0.53 2.25 -13.45
N ALA A 61 -0.61 1.54 -12.33
CA ALA A 61 -1.81 0.77 -11.95
C ALA A 61 -3.03 1.69 -11.80
N ALA A 62 -2.89 2.81 -11.09
CA ALA A 62 -3.95 3.78 -10.91
C ALA A 62 -4.43 4.40 -12.25
N ASN A 63 -3.50 4.73 -13.16
CA ASN A 63 -3.84 5.24 -14.49
C ASN A 63 -4.59 4.21 -15.35
N HIS A 64 -4.41 2.92 -15.07
CA HIS A 64 -5.16 1.83 -15.72
C HIS A 64 -6.47 1.49 -14.98
N GLY A 65 -6.84 2.25 -13.94
CA GLY A 65 -8.06 2.02 -13.15
C GLY A 65 -7.97 0.79 -12.24
N LEU A 66 -6.75 0.29 -11.97
CA LEU A 66 -6.53 -0.77 -11.00
C LEU A 66 -6.45 -0.17 -9.60
N ASN A 67 -6.80 -1.00 -8.61
CA ASN A 67 -6.78 -0.65 -7.18
C ASN A 67 -5.79 -1.52 -6.40
N GLU A 68 -4.97 -2.28 -7.11
CA GLU A 68 -3.94 -3.13 -6.54
C GLU A 68 -2.72 -3.18 -7.46
N VAL A 69 -1.57 -3.43 -6.86
CA VAL A 69 -0.32 -3.69 -7.57
C VAL A 69 0.52 -4.73 -6.84
N ARG A 70 1.17 -5.59 -7.62
CA ARG A 70 2.17 -6.54 -7.15
C ARG A 70 3.52 -6.16 -7.71
N ILE A 71 4.50 -5.95 -6.83
CA ILE A 71 5.85 -5.50 -7.20
C ILE A 71 6.84 -6.59 -6.80
N PRO A 72 7.47 -7.29 -7.76
CA PRO A 72 8.46 -8.32 -7.45
C PRO A 72 9.65 -7.73 -6.70
N ILE A 73 10.05 -8.40 -5.62
CA ILE A 73 11.23 -8.02 -4.83
C ILE A 73 12.48 -8.58 -5.49
N GLN A 74 13.48 -7.73 -5.68
CA GLN A 74 14.77 -8.16 -6.22
C GLN A 74 15.52 -9.05 -5.23
N GLN A 75 16.28 -10.02 -5.76
CA GLN A 75 16.96 -11.06 -4.98
C GLN A 75 17.75 -10.54 -3.76
N LYS A 76 18.46 -9.42 -3.90
CA LYS A 76 19.24 -8.80 -2.79
C LYS A 76 18.41 -8.29 -1.60
N PHE A 77 17.09 -8.22 -1.75
CA PHE A 77 16.14 -7.76 -0.74
C PHE A 77 15.15 -8.85 -0.32
N MET A 78 15.14 -10.02 -0.99
CA MET A 78 14.25 -11.13 -0.64
C MET A 78 14.49 -11.62 0.80
N GLY A 79 15.73 -11.48 1.27
CA GLY A 79 16.12 -11.79 2.63
C GLY A 79 16.76 -13.16 2.77
N ALA A 80 16.68 -13.72 3.98
CA ALA A 80 17.12 -15.06 4.32
C ALA A 80 15.92 -15.94 4.67
N ASN A 81 16.10 -17.26 4.65
CA ASN A 81 15.04 -18.19 5.07
C ASN A 81 14.70 -18.01 6.56
N ASP A 82 15.68 -17.61 7.37
CA ASP A 82 15.48 -17.19 8.76
C ASP A 82 15.48 -15.66 8.86
N LEU A 83 14.32 -15.09 9.14
CA LEU A 83 14.15 -13.63 9.23
C LEU A 83 14.77 -13.01 10.49
N SER A 84 15.15 -13.84 11.47
CA SER A 84 15.80 -13.41 12.69
C SER A 84 17.30 -13.19 12.52
N GLU A 85 17.90 -13.73 11.46
CA GLU A 85 19.32 -13.58 11.17
C GLU A 85 19.71 -12.10 10.99
N PRO A 86 20.83 -11.66 11.61
CA PRO A 86 21.28 -10.28 11.50
C PRO A 86 21.71 -9.97 10.07
N ILE A 87 21.12 -8.92 9.49
CA ILE A 87 21.60 -8.34 8.23
C ILE A 87 22.88 -7.56 8.50
N GLU A 88 22.89 -6.83 9.62
CA GLU A 88 24.01 -5.99 10.00
C GLU A 88 24.09 -5.83 11.52
N GLU A 89 25.32 -5.94 12.03
CA GLU A 89 25.64 -5.85 13.45
C GLU A 89 26.76 -4.83 13.67
N LEU A 90 26.62 -4.01 14.71
CA LEU A 90 27.68 -3.18 15.25
C LEU A 90 28.04 -3.67 16.65
N TYR A 91 29.35 -3.80 16.90
CA TYR A 91 29.91 -4.21 18.17
C TYR A 91 30.91 -3.19 18.68
N ASP A 92 30.81 -2.85 19.97
CA ASP A 92 31.82 -2.09 20.69
C ASP A 92 32.44 -2.97 21.77
N GLY A 93 33.71 -3.35 21.56
CA GLY A 93 34.43 -4.27 22.44
C GLY A 93 34.93 -3.66 23.75
N HIS A 94 34.88 -2.34 23.91
CA HIS A 94 35.24 -1.71 25.19
C HIS A 94 34.11 -1.87 26.22
N PHE A 95 32.86 -1.74 25.77
CA PHE A 95 31.67 -1.85 26.63
C PHE A 95 30.92 -3.18 26.51
N ASP A 96 31.37 -4.09 25.64
CA ASP A 96 30.68 -5.33 25.26
C ASP A 96 29.19 -5.08 24.95
N VAL A 97 28.96 -4.18 23.99
CA VAL A 97 27.63 -3.79 23.52
C VAL A 97 27.49 -4.16 22.05
N ARG A 98 26.41 -4.87 21.72
CA ARG A 98 26.04 -5.25 20.35
C ARG A 98 24.68 -4.69 20.01
N VAL A 99 24.55 -4.12 18.82
CA VAL A 99 23.27 -3.68 18.27
C VAL A 99 23.19 -4.13 16.83
N MET A 100 22.06 -4.69 16.42
CA MET A 100 21.84 -5.24 15.09
C MET A 100 20.44 -4.92 14.57
N TYR A 101 20.23 -5.10 13.27
CA TYR A 101 18.89 -5.26 12.68
C TYR A 101 18.87 -6.50 11.79
N ASN A 102 17.72 -7.16 11.73
CA ASN A 102 17.47 -8.37 10.95
C ASN A 102 16.40 -8.10 9.87
N HIS A 103 15.95 -9.16 9.19
CA HIS A 103 14.93 -9.05 8.15
C HIS A 103 13.57 -8.64 8.70
N ASN A 104 13.19 -9.11 9.89
CA ASN A 104 11.95 -8.65 10.56
C ASN A 104 11.96 -7.13 10.76
N ALA A 105 13.02 -6.59 11.37
CA ALA A 105 13.15 -5.15 11.58
C ALA A 105 13.15 -4.35 10.27
N PHE A 106 13.69 -4.94 9.19
CA PHE A 106 13.64 -4.33 7.87
C PHE A 106 12.23 -4.28 7.28
N PHE A 107 11.48 -5.38 7.32
CA PHE A 107 10.12 -5.43 6.79
C PHE A 107 9.15 -4.61 7.62
N GLU A 108 9.26 -4.61 8.95
CA GLU A 108 8.48 -3.72 9.83
C GLU A 108 8.73 -2.25 9.51
N ALA A 109 10.00 -1.86 9.31
CA ALA A 109 10.34 -0.49 8.93
C ALA A 109 9.82 -0.14 7.53
N LEU A 110 9.83 -1.08 6.59
CA LEU A 110 9.26 -0.90 5.26
C LEU A 110 7.74 -0.71 5.33
N GLU A 111 7.04 -1.57 6.07
CA GLU A 111 5.59 -1.50 6.26
C GLU A 111 5.18 -0.17 6.89
N ALA A 112 5.88 0.26 7.93
CA ALA A 112 5.66 1.54 8.58
C ALA A 112 5.92 2.76 7.67
N HIS A 113 6.74 2.61 6.62
CA HIS A 113 7.08 3.68 5.69
C HIS A 113 6.14 3.74 4.47
N VAL A 114 5.64 2.58 4.01
CA VAL A 114 4.88 2.46 2.76
C VAL A 114 3.37 2.39 3.01
N PHE A 115 2.92 1.76 4.11
CA PHE A 115 1.51 1.37 4.30
C PHE A 115 0.78 2.20 5.37
N LYS A 116 1.27 3.42 5.63
CA LYS A 116 0.84 4.24 6.78
C LYS A 116 -0.32 5.19 6.46
N GLU A 117 -1.31 4.73 5.71
CA GLU A 117 -2.51 5.51 5.36
C GLU A 117 -3.78 4.66 5.45
N ASP A 118 -4.85 5.22 6.01
CA ASP A 118 -6.09 4.49 6.35
C ASP A 118 -6.78 3.80 5.15
N ASN A 119 -6.47 4.23 3.92
CA ASN A 119 -7.07 3.72 2.68
C ASN A 119 -6.11 2.89 1.83
N ILE A 120 -4.92 2.59 2.33
CA ILE A 120 -3.88 1.81 1.65
C ILE A 120 -3.53 0.61 2.52
N GLU A 121 -3.90 -0.58 2.06
CA GLU A 121 -3.41 -1.82 2.63
C GLU A 121 -2.16 -2.25 1.86
N GLY A 122 -1.10 -2.62 2.58
CA GLY A 122 0.00 -3.31 1.93
C GLY A 122 0.72 -4.26 2.85
N ARG A 123 1.36 -5.24 2.24
CA ARG A 123 2.06 -6.32 2.92
C ARG A 123 3.19 -6.87 2.06
N VAL A 124 4.18 -7.43 2.74
CA VAL A 124 5.21 -8.25 2.10
C VAL A 124 4.66 -9.66 1.92
N VAL A 125 4.75 -10.18 0.70
CA VAL A 125 4.39 -11.56 0.38
C VAL A 125 5.65 -12.41 0.43
N PHE A 126 5.57 -13.56 1.11
CA PHE A 126 6.66 -14.51 1.24
C PHE A 126 6.44 -15.71 0.30
N GLY A 127 7.52 -16.38 -0.07
CA GLY A 127 7.47 -17.55 -0.94
C GLY A 127 6.79 -18.74 -0.28
N ASP A 128 6.15 -19.57 -1.10
CA ASP A 128 5.48 -20.77 -0.65
C ASP A 128 6.46 -21.90 -0.30
N ASP A 129 6.03 -22.79 0.58
CA ASP A 129 6.77 -23.98 1.03
C ASP A 129 7.17 -24.91 -0.11
N GLU A 130 6.39 -24.95 -1.20
CA GLU A 130 6.64 -25.81 -2.35
C GLU A 130 7.88 -25.43 -3.17
N ASN A 131 8.36 -24.18 -3.05
CA ASN A 131 9.39 -23.63 -3.93
C ASN A 131 10.78 -23.51 -3.28
N HIS A 132 11.03 -24.13 -2.13
CA HIS A 132 12.26 -23.96 -1.31
C HIS A 132 12.59 -22.50 -0.96
N ARG A 133 11.62 -21.59 -1.14
CA ARG A 133 11.73 -20.14 -0.88
C ARG A 133 10.90 -19.73 0.34
N SER A 134 10.45 -20.69 1.14
CA SER A 134 9.78 -20.44 2.40
C SER A 134 10.63 -19.49 3.26
N GLY A 135 10.02 -18.40 3.71
CA GLY A 135 10.70 -17.34 4.47
C GLY A 135 11.33 -16.22 3.63
N LEU A 136 11.44 -16.35 2.31
CA LEU A 136 11.94 -15.28 1.44
C LEU A 136 10.81 -14.37 0.97
N ALA A 137 10.98 -13.05 1.11
CA ALA A 137 10.06 -12.07 0.55
C ALA A 137 10.14 -12.07 -0.97
N THR A 138 9.02 -12.32 -1.65
CA THR A 138 8.95 -12.48 -3.11
C THR A 138 8.38 -11.25 -3.80
N GLU A 139 7.36 -10.62 -3.22
CA GLU A 139 6.70 -9.44 -3.78
C GLU A 139 6.15 -8.52 -2.68
N LEU A 140 5.94 -7.26 -3.05
CA LEU A 140 5.06 -6.35 -2.30
C LEU A 140 3.68 -6.43 -2.91
N PHE A 141 2.67 -6.58 -2.06
CA PHE A 141 1.28 -6.38 -2.44
C PHE A 141 0.80 -5.07 -1.83
N ILE A 142 0.26 -4.19 -2.67
CA ILE A 142 -0.32 -2.92 -2.26
C ILE A 142 -1.69 -2.80 -2.90
N SER A 143 -2.71 -2.52 -2.09
CA SER A 143 -4.08 -2.26 -2.53
C SER A 143 -4.61 -0.99 -1.89
N TRP A 144 -5.40 -0.22 -2.63
CA TRP A 144 -6.01 1.02 -2.15
C TRP A 144 -7.48 1.06 -2.50
N GLN A 145 -8.24 1.81 -1.72
CA GLN A 145 -9.62 2.12 -2.12
C GLN A 145 -9.60 2.99 -3.37
N ALA A 146 -10.44 2.66 -4.36
CA ALA A 146 -10.56 3.44 -5.58
C ALA A 146 -10.85 4.92 -5.25
N LEU A 147 -9.90 5.82 -5.53
CA LEU A 147 -10.05 7.26 -5.27
C LEU A 147 -11.16 7.88 -6.14
N THR A 148 -11.37 7.32 -7.33
CA THR A 148 -12.48 7.62 -8.23
C THR A 148 -12.87 6.34 -8.96
N PRO A 149 -14.14 5.92 -8.96
CA PRO A 149 -14.55 4.75 -9.70
C PRO A 149 -14.45 5.00 -11.21
N SER A 150 -14.09 3.96 -11.98
CA SER A 150 -14.04 4.05 -13.44
C SER A 150 -15.39 4.54 -14.00
N PRO A 151 -15.39 5.45 -14.99
CA PRO A 151 -16.62 6.02 -15.50
C PRO A 151 -17.58 4.93 -16.01
N LEU A 152 -18.87 5.18 -15.85
CA LEU A 152 -19.93 4.36 -16.40
C LEU A 152 -20.41 5.02 -17.68
N THR A 153 -20.40 4.30 -18.80
CA THR A 153 -20.94 4.82 -20.05
C THR A 153 -22.38 4.38 -20.19
N LEU A 154 -23.30 5.32 -20.36
CA LEU A 154 -24.67 5.04 -20.77
C LEU A 154 -24.78 5.21 -22.28
N ASP A 155 -25.27 4.16 -22.92
CA ASP A 155 -25.74 4.20 -24.28
C ASP A 155 -27.26 4.34 -24.21
N VAL A 156 -27.79 5.56 -24.43
CA VAL A 156 -29.23 5.86 -24.47
C VAL A 156 -29.66 6.16 -25.91
N LEU A 157 -30.95 5.99 -26.21
CA LEU A 157 -31.45 6.03 -27.60
C LEU A 157 -31.19 7.38 -28.30
N TRP A 158 -31.13 8.48 -27.56
CA TRP A 158 -30.92 9.83 -28.06
C TRP A 158 -29.49 10.37 -27.87
N ASP A 159 -28.63 9.63 -27.16
CA ASP A 159 -27.24 10.00 -26.93
C ASP A 159 -26.41 8.75 -26.62
N ALA A 160 -25.65 8.30 -27.61
CA ALA A 160 -24.71 7.21 -27.42
C ALA A 160 -23.42 7.80 -26.80
N ASN A 161 -22.98 7.21 -25.68
CA ASN A 161 -21.77 7.56 -24.93
C ASN A 161 -21.91 8.66 -23.86
N TRP A 162 -23.05 8.73 -23.17
CA TRP A 162 -23.17 9.59 -21.99
C TRP A 162 -22.30 9.03 -20.85
N VAL A 163 -21.19 9.72 -20.56
CA VAL A 163 -20.23 9.31 -19.52
C VAL A 163 -20.66 9.84 -18.15
N ILE A 164 -20.71 8.95 -17.16
CA ILE A 164 -20.96 9.27 -15.75
C ILE A 164 -19.68 9.05 -14.96
N THR A 165 -19.21 10.12 -14.31
CA THR A 165 -18.03 10.12 -13.44
C THR A 165 -18.37 10.41 -11.98
N GLU A 166 -19.61 10.84 -11.70
CA GLU A 166 -20.09 11.16 -10.35
C GLU A 166 -21.06 10.07 -9.87
N PHE A 167 -20.65 9.36 -8.83
CA PHE A 167 -21.36 8.23 -8.25
C PHE A 167 -21.81 8.54 -6.83
N VAL A 168 -23.02 8.10 -6.49
CA VAL A 168 -23.54 8.16 -5.12
C VAL A 168 -23.30 6.81 -4.44
N ASP A 169 -22.91 6.83 -3.16
CA ASP A 169 -22.67 5.60 -2.41
C ASP A 169 -23.94 4.73 -2.34
N ASN A 170 -23.76 3.43 -2.57
CA ASN A 170 -24.84 2.42 -2.61
C ASN A 170 -25.96 2.71 -3.63
N GLU A 171 -25.67 3.53 -4.65
CA GLU A 171 -26.61 3.84 -5.72
C GLU A 171 -26.95 2.58 -6.54
N THR A 172 -28.25 2.37 -6.75
CA THR A 172 -28.76 1.32 -7.65
C THR A 172 -28.96 1.88 -9.06
N ILE A 173 -29.02 0.99 -10.06
CA ILE A 173 -29.31 1.37 -11.45
C ILE A 173 -30.64 2.15 -11.56
N GLY A 174 -31.65 1.80 -10.77
CA GLY A 174 -32.93 2.51 -10.71
C GLY A 174 -32.80 3.93 -10.19
N SER A 175 -32.10 4.12 -9.06
CA SER A 175 -31.86 5.45 -8.51
C SER A 175 -30.99 6.32 -9.43
N LEU A 176 -30.04 5.71 -10.15
CA LEU A 176 -29.23 6.42 -11.15
C LEU A 176 -30.10 6.96 -12.30
N ILE A 177 -30.99 6.13 -12.83
CA ILE A 177 -31.92 6.51 -13.91
C ILE A 177 -32.87 7.64 -13.46
N GLU A 178 -33.32 7.59 -12.22
CA GLU A 178 -34.14 8.66 -11.62
C GLU A 178 -33.35 9.95 -11.47
N ARG A 179 -32.14 9.89 -10.89
CA ARG A 179 -31.27 11.05 -10.69
C ARG A 179 -30.94 11.75 -12.00
N LEU A 180 -30.72 10.97 -13.06
CA LEU A 180 -30.42 11.48 -14.40
C LEU A 180 -31.67 11.82 -15.23
N ASN A 181 -32.88 11.68 -14.65
CA ASN A 181 -34.16 11.93 -15.31
C ASN A 181 -34.33 11.20 -16.66
N LEU A 182 -33.85 9.95 -16.75
CA LEU A 182 -33.87 9.15 -17.98
C LEU A 182 -35.20 8.40 -18.21
N ARG A 183 -36.19 8.59 -17.34
CA ARG A 183 -37.50 7.92 -17.46
C ARG A 183 -38.30 8.46 -18.66
N PRO A 184 -38.86 7.60 -19.53
CA PRO A 184 -39.76 8.02 -20.59
C PRO A 184 -40.97 8.78 -20.06
N ARG A 185 -41.38 9.85 -20.75
CA ARG A 185 -42.51 10.70 -20.34
C ARG A 185 -43.86 9.97 -20.35
N ASP A 186 -43.99 9.00 -21.24
CA ASP A 186 -45.18 8.16 -21.42
C ASP A 186 -45.27 7.03 -20.38
N GLY A 187 -44.28 6.90 -19.50
CA GLY A 187 -44.24 5.85 -18.47
C GLY A 187 -43.80 4.48 -19.00
N THR A 188 -43.34 4.40 -20.25
CA THR A 188 -42.85 3.14 -20.82
C THR A 188 -41.69 2.58 -19.97
N PRO A 189 -41.74 1.30 -19.55
CA PRO A 189 -40.66 0.70 -18.79
C PRO A 189 -39.34 0.72 -19.55
N LEU A 190 -38.22 0.87 -18.83
CA LEU A 190 -36.89 0.76 -19.41
C LEU A 190 -36.33 -0.66 -19.27
N VAL A 191 -35.47 -1.02 -20.21
CA VAL A 191 -34.65 -2.23 -20.17
C VAL A 191 -33.19 -1.80 -20.15
N VAL A 192 -32.47 -2.25 -19.13
CA VAL A 192 -31.03 -1.99 -18.95
C VAL A 192 -30.25 -3.25 -19.27
N ARG A 193 -29.20 -3.13 -20.07
CA ARG A 193 -28.32 -4.23 -20.47
C ARG A 193 -26.85 -3.87 -20.31
N CYS A 194 -26.03 -4.84 -19.93
CA CYS A 194 -24.57 -4.80 -20.10
C CYS A 194 -24.19 -5.88 -21.12
N GLY A 195 -23.84 -5.44 -22.33
CA GLY A 195 -23.70 -6.33 -23.47
C GLY A 195 -25.00 -7.11 -23.73
N ARG A 196 -24.94 -8.45 -23.66
CA ARG A 196 -26.11 -9.33 -23.91
C ARG A 196 -26.98 -9.59 -22.68
N ARG A 197 -26.56 -9.19 -21.47
CA ARG A 197 -27.26 -9.53 -20.22
C ARG A 197 -28.16 -8.39 -19.78
N ARG A 198 -29.41 -8.71 -19.41
CA ARG A 198 -30.34 -7.76 -18.75
C ARG A 198 -29.92 -7.57 -17.29
N ILE A 199 -29.95 -6.33 -16.83
CA ILE A 199 -29.63 -5.94 -15.45
C ILE A 199 -30.92 -5.49 -14.75
N GLY A 200 -31.06 -5.82 -13.47
CA GLY A 200 -32.18 -5.38 -12.66
C GLY A 200 -31.97 -3.97 -12.12
N PHE A 201 -33.05 -3.22 -11.93
CA PHE A 201 -32.98 -1.85 -11.38
C PHE A 201 -32.42 -1.78 -9.95
N ASN A 202 -32.56 -2.85 -9.16
CA ASN A 202 -32.04 -2.92 -7.80
C ASN A 202 -30.54 -3.30 -7.75
N THR A 203 -29.91 -3.58 -8.89
CA THR A 203 -28.48 -3.88 -8.95
C THR A 203 -27.67 -2.62 -8.62
N GLN A 204 -26.59 -2.79 -7.86
CA GLN A 204 -25.68 -1.71 -7.48
C GLN A 204 -24.90 -1.20 -8.69
N VAL A 205 -24.81 0.14 -8.84
CA VAL A 205 -24.03 0.81 -9.90
C VAL A 205 -22.55 0.44 -9.83
N SER A 206 -22.04 0.24 -8.61
CA SER A 206 -20.64 -0.11 -8.34
C SER A 206 -20.17 -1.40 -9.02
N ALA A 207 -21.09 -2.32 -9.31
CA ALA A 207 -20.79 -3.56 -10.03
C ALA A 207 -20.52 -3.35 -11.54
N HIS A 208 -20.80 -2.14 -12.06
CA HIS A 208 -20.77 -1.82 -13.49
C HIS A 208 -19.82 -0.67 -13.84
N HIS A 209 -19.00 -0.19 -12.90
CA HIS A 209 -17.97 0.81 -13.19
C HIS A 209 -17.03 0.36 -14.32
N GLY A 210 -16.70 1.28 -15.23
CA GLY A 210 -15.90 0.99 -16.42
C GLY A 210 -16.63 0.21 -17.53
N GLN A 211 -17.93 -0.09 -17.37
CA GLN A 211 -18.73 -0.79 -18.37
C GLN A 211 -19.63 0.19 -19.14
N THR A 212 -20.19 -0.30 -20.25
CA THR A 212 -21.24 0.40 -20.99
C THR A 212 -22.58 -0.26 -20.74
N LEU A 213 -23.56 0.52 -20.29
CA LEU A 213 -24.94 0.08 -20.11
C LEU A 213 -25.81 0.63 -21.23
N THR A 214 -26.48 -0.26 -21.94
CA THR A 214 -27.48 0.11 -22.94
C THR A 214 -28.83 0.24 -22.25
N ILE A 215 -29.45 1.41 -22.36
CA ILE A 215 -30.77 1.70 -21.79
C ILE A 215 -31.74 2.01 -22.94
N ARG A 216 -32.82 1.24 -23.04
CA ARG A 216 -33.84 1.39 -24.09
C ARG A 216 -35.25 1.24 -23.50
N PRO A 217 -36.27 1.90 -24.05
CA PRO A 217 -37.66 1.56 -23.75
C PRO A 217 -37.96 0.10 -24.13
N GLU A 218 -38.75 -0.57 -23.29
CA GLU A 218 -39.22 -1.94 -23.54
C GLU A 218 -39.99 -1.98 -24.87
N GLY A 219 -39.66 -2.95 -25.73
CA GLY A 219 -40.27 -3.10 -27.06
C GLY A 219 -39.49 -2.48 -28.24
N ILE A 220 -38.50 -1.61 -28.00
CA ILE A 220 -37.64 -1.02 -29.06
C ILE A 220 -36.36 -1.85 -29.28
N GLU A 221 -36.30 -3.06 -28.70
CA GLU A 221 -35.09 -3.87 -28.55
C GLU A 221 -34.42 -4.31 -29.87
N GLY A 222 -35.13 -4.23 -31.00
CA GLY A 222 -34.66 -4.67 -32.32
C GLY A 222 -34.25 -3.56 -33.29
N ASN A 223 -34.37 -2.27 -32.94
CA ASN A 223 -34.09 -1.18 -33.89
C ASN A 223 -33.04 -0.19 -33.34
N PRO A 224 -31.74 -0.45 -33.58
CA PRO A 224 -30.64 0.37 -33.05
C PRO A 224 -30.50 1.74 -33.73
N GLN A 225 -31.33 2.08 -34.73
CA GLN A 225 -31.23 3.34 -35.49
C GLN A 225 -32.49 4.23 -35.43
N GLY A 226 -33.57 3.81 -34.76
CA GLY A 226 -34.76 4.66 -34.62
C GLY A 226 -35.33 5.17 -35.95
N ILE A 227 -35.40 4.32 -36.97
CA ILE A 227 -36.13 4.60 -38.21
C ILE A 227 -37.33 3.66 -38.30
N ASP A 228 -38.49 4.28 -38.54
CA ASP A 228 -39.85 3.75 -38.77
C ASP A 228 -40.69 3.43 -37.52
N ILE A 229 -41.43 4.45 -37.05
CA ILE A 229 -42.87 4.64 -37.35
C ILE A 229 -43.13 6.14 -37.57
#